data_AF-A0A257RVX0-F1
#
_entry.id   AF-A0A257RVX0-F1
#
_cell.length_a   1.000
_cell.length_b   1.000
_cell.length_c   1.000
_cell.angle_alpha   90.00
_cell.angle_beta   90.00
_cell.angle_gamma   90.00
#
_symmetry.space_group_name_H-M   'P 1'
#
loop_
_entity.id
_entity.type
_entity.pdbx_description
1 polymer ?
#
loop_
_entity_poly.entity_id
_entity_poly.type
_entity_poly.pdbx_seq_one_letter_code
_entity_poly.pdbx_strand_id
1 'polypeptide(L)'
;MNGAQALLATLVANDVRVCFANPGTSEMHFVAGLDDTPGMRGVLCLFEGVATGAADGYARITKQPAATLLHLGPGLANGWANLH
;
A
#
# COMPACT_ATOMS: atom_id res chain seq x y z
N MET A 1 -16.33 8.84 -8.13
CA MET A 1 -15.56 8.76 -6.87
C MET A 1 -16.11 7.63 -6.02
N ASN A 2 -15.38 6.53 -5.90
CA ASN A 2 -15.68 5.42 -5.00
C ASN A 2 -14.75 5.47 -3.75
N GLY A 3 -14.92 4.53 -2.81
CA GLY A 3 -14.11 4.50 -1.58
C GLY A 3 -12.61 4.36 -1.80
N ALA A 4 -12.19 3.57 -2.80
CA ALA A 4 -10.77 3.42 -3.14
C ALA A 4 -10.17 4.72 -3.67
N GLN A 5 -10.87 5.40 -4.60
CA GLN A 5 -10.46 6.69 -5.13
C GLN A 5 -10.39 7.76 -4.03
N ALA A 6 -11.35 7.77 -3.09
CA ALA A 6 -11.34 8.68 -1.96
C ALA A 6 -10.13 8.45 -1.03
N LEU A 7 -9.82 7.18 -0.73
CA LEU A 7 -8.66 6.80 0.09
C LEU A 7 -7.34 7.20 -0.59
N LEU A 8 -7.17 6.87 -1.88
CA LEU A 8 -5.98 7.21 -2.65
C LEU A 8 -5.78 8.73 -2.78
N ALA A 9 -6.84 9.48 -3.08
CA ALA A 9 -6.78 10.94 -3.11
C ALA A 9 -6.36 11.53 -1.76
N THR A 10 -6.87 10.98 -0.66
CA THR A 10 -6.50 11.41 0.70
C THR A 10 -5.03 11.11 1.00
N LEU A 11 -4.53 9.92 0.64
CA LEU A 11 -3.13 9.56 0.81
C LEU A 11 -2.20 10.50 0.05
N VAL A 12 -2.50 10.77 -1.22
CA VAL A 12 -1.72 11.69 -2.07
C VAL A 12 -1.76 13.13 -1.51
N ALA A 13 -2.91 13.59 -1.02
CA ALA A 13 -3.05 14.90 -0.40
C ALA A 13 -2.23 15.07 0.89
N ASN A 14 -1.80 13.97 1.51
CA ASN A 14 -0.93 13.94 2.68
C ASN A 14 0.49 13.44 2.36
N ASP A 15 0.91 13.60 1.10
CA ASP A 15 2.25 13.25 0.60
C ASP A 15 2.66 11.77 0.75
N VAL A 16 1.69 10.85 0.89
CA VAL A 16 1.94 9.42 0.72
C VAL A 16 1.89 9.10 -0.77
N ARG A 17 3.06 8.88 -1.38
CA ARG A 17 3.23 8.75 -2.84
C ARG A 17 3.47 7.33 -3.34
N VAL A 18 3.67 6.36 -2.43
CA VAL A 18 3.98 4.97 -2.79
C VAL A 18 3.14 4.00 -1.96
N CYS A 19 2.67 2.94 -2.60
CA CYS A 19 1.96 1.83 -1.98
C CYS A 19 2.64 0.51 -2.35
N PHE A 20 3.23 -0.18 -1.36
CA PHE A 20 3.75 -1.54 -1.52
C PHE A 20 2.60 -2.53 -1.29
N ALA A 21 2.28 -3.34 -2.29
CA ALA A 21 1.02 -4.06 -2.36
C ALA A 21 1.23 -5.56 -2.60
N ASN A 22 0.53 -6.38 -1.82
CA ASN A 22 0.28 -7.78 -2.10
C ASN A 22 -1.25 -8.00 -1.95
N PRO A 23 -2.03 -7.71 -3.01
CA PRO A 23 -3.49 -7.72 -2.94
C PRO A 23 -4.07 -9.12 -3.14
N GLY A 24 -5.23 -9.37 -2.53
CA GLY A 24 -6.14 -10.45 -2.90
C GLY A 24 -7.30 -9.93 -3.77
N THR A 25 -8.26 -10.82 -4.09
CA THR A 25 -9.41 -10.47 -4.94
C THR A 25 -10.31 -9.40 -4.32
N SER A 26 -10.38 -9.35 -2.98
CA SER A 26 -11.17 -8.35 -2.24
C SER A 26 -10.64 -6.92 -2.42
N GLU A 27 -9.35 -6.76 -2.71
CA GLU A 27 -8.68 -5.48 -2.79
C GLU A 27 -8.59 -4.92 -4.23
N MET A 28 -9.19 -5.60 -5.22
CA MET A 28 -9.07 -5.21 -6.64
C MET A 28 -9.61 -3.81 -6.95
N HIS A 29 -10.59 -3.31 -6.20
CA HIS A 29 -11.03 -1.91 -6.36
C HIS A 29 -9.96 -0.89 -5.98
N PHE A 30 -9.10 -1.20 -4.99
CA PHE A 30 -7.97 -0.36 -4.64
C PHE A 30 -6.88 -0.47 -5.70
N VAL A 31 -6.59 -1.68 -6.19
CA VAL A 31 -5.62 -1.92 -7.27
C VAL A 31 -6.01 -1.15 -8.53
N ALA A 32 -7.26 -1.23 -8.97
CA ALA A 32 -7.74 -0.45 -10.11
C ALA A 32 -7.63 1.07 -9.86
N GLY A 33 -7.88 1.52 -8.63
CA GLY A 33 -7.71 2.92 -8.26
C GLY A 33 -6.27 3.44 -8.38
N LEU A 34 -5.26 2.57 -8.23
CA LEU A 34 -3.85 2.94 -8.40
C LEU A 34 -3.55 3.36 -9.84
N ASP A 35 -4.17 2.72 -10.83
CA ASP A 35 -4.02 3.09 -12.24
C ASP A 35 -4.65 4.46 -12.55
N ASP A 36 -5.75 4.79 -11.87
CA ASP A 36 -6.50 6.04 -12.02
C ASP A 36 -5.91 7.22 -11.22
N THR A 37 -4.89 7.01 -10.38
CA THR A 37 -4.37 8.03 -9.45
C THR A 37 -2.88 8.33 -9.71
N PRO A 38 -2.54 9.26 -10.64
CA PRO A 38 -1.16 9.55 -11.04
C PRO A 38 -0.19 9.94 -9.91
N GLY A 39 -0.71 10.43 -8.77
CA GLY A 39 0.08 10.80 -7.60
C GLY A 39 0.48 9.64 -6.69
N MET A 40 -0.04 8.43 -6.93
CA MET A 40 0.23 7.23 -6.14
C MET A 40 0.90 6.16 -6.99
N ARG A 41 2.12 5.76 -6.61
CA ARG A 41 2.83 4.66 -7.23
C ARG A 41 2.50 3.33 -6.54
N GLY A 42 1.84 2.42 -7.24
CA GLY A 42 1.72 1.02 -6.80
C GLY A 42 3.00 0.22 -7.06
N VAL A 43 3.44 -0.60 -6.10
CA VAL A 43 4.56 -1.54 -6.24
C VAL A 43 4.07 -2.92 -5.81
N LEU A 44 3.97 -3.84 -6.77
CA LEU A 44 3.59 -5.22 -6.49
C LEU A 44 4.73 -5.95 -5.76
N CYS A 45 4.42 -6.56 -4.63
CA CYS A 45 5.31 -7.40 -3.84
C CYS A 45 4.83 -8.86 -3.89
N LEU A 46 5.78 -9.79 -3.85
CA LEU A 46 5.48 -11.23 -3.95
C LEU A 46 5.12 -11.90 -2.60
N PHE A 47 5.26 -11.17 -1.50
CA PHE A 47 4.92 -11.64 -0.15
C PHE A 47 4.56 -10.46 0.77
N GLU A 48 3.62 -10.62 1.69
CA GLU A 48 3.13 -9.54 2.55
C GLU A 48 4.22 -8.99 3.48
N GLY A 49 5.10 -9.85 3.99
CA GLY A 49 6.27 -9.43 4.77
C GLY A 49 7.27 -8.60 3.96
N VAL A 50 7.34 -8.81 2.64
CA VAL A 50 8.14 -7.95 1.74
C VAL A 50 7.46 -6.60 1.56
N ALA A 51 6.13 -6.56 1.43
CA ALA A 51 5.40 -5.29 1.31
C ALA A 51 5.58 -4.41 2.56
N THR A 52 5.43 -4.98 3.76
CA THR A 52 5.61 -4.23 5.02
C THR A 52 7.07 -3.86 5.27
N GLY A 53 8.02 -4.75 4.98
CA GLY A 53 9.45 -4.46 5.10
C GLY A 53 9.94 -3.39 4.12
N ALA A 54 9.43 -3.40 2.88
CA ALA A 54 9.74 -2.38 1.88
C ALA A 54 9.18 -1.00 2.29
N ALA A 55 7.98 -0.94 2.87
CA ALA A 55 7.41 0.30 3.39
C ALA A 55 8.22 0.87 4.57
N ASP A 56 8.62 0.03 5.53
CA ASP A 56 9.50 0.44 6.64
C ASP A 56 10.85 0.94 6.12
N GLY A 57 11.49 0.19 5.22
CA GLY A 57 12.75 0.59 4.58
C GLY A 57 12.63 1.91 3.82
N TYR A 58 11.56 2.10 3.04
CA TYR A 58 11.27 3.34 2.33
C TYR A 58 11.18 4.52 3.30
N ALA A 59 10.42 4.38 4.39
CA ALA A 59 10.26 5.43 5.39
C ALA A 59 11.59 5.80 6.08
N ARG A 60 12.40 4.79 6.43
CA ARG A 60 13.72 5.02 7.06
C ARG A 60 14.69 5.80 6.16
N ILE A 61 14.71 5.49 4.87
CA ILE A 61 15.63 6.08 3.89
C ILE A 61 15.16 7.47 3.45
N THR A 62 13.89 7.60 3.08
CA THR A 62 13.35 8.83 2.46
C THR A 62 12.85 9.85 3.48
N LYS A 63 12.62 9.43 4.73
CA LYS A 63 11.90 10.21 5.75
C LYS A 63 10.47 10.57 5.35
N GLN A 64 9.87 9.82 4.42
CA GLN A 64 8.49 9.99 3.98
C GLN A 64 7.68 8.72 4.25
N PRO A 65 6.39 8.83 4.61
CA PRO A 65 5.53 7.66 4.80
C PRO A 65 5.29 6.90 3.49
N ALA A 66 5.07 5.60 3.61
CA ALA A 66 4.58 4.73 2.55
C ALA A 66 3.28 4.06 3.00
N ALA A 67 2.40 3.75 2.04
CA ALA A 67 1.25 2.90 2.28
C ALA A 67 1.60 1.43 2.02
N THR A 68 0.86 0.51 2.65
CA THR A 68 0.87 -0.92 2.33
C THR A 68 -0.54 -1.41 2.06
N LEU A 69 -0.71 -2.25 1.05
CA LEU A 69 -1.95 -2.96 0.77
C LEU A 69 -1.72 -4.46 0.96
N LEU A 70 -2.38 -5.05 1.96
CA LEU A 70 -2.29 -6.47 2.28
C LEU A 70 -3.67 -7.11 2.16
N HIS A 71 -3.72 -8.39 1.83
CA HIS A 71 -4.94 -9.15 1.96
C HIS A 71 -5.35 -9.33 3.44
N LEU A 72 -6.65 -9.42 3.70
CA LEU A 72 -7.18 -9.63 5.05
C LEU A 72 -6.77 -10.99 5.65
N GLY A 73 -6.89 -11.12 6.98
CA GLY A 73 -6.67 -12.39 7.68
C GLY A 73 -5.20 -12.86 7.58
N PRO A 74 -4.92 -14.02 6.93
CA PRO A 74 -3.55 -14.52 6.80
C PRO A 74 -2.58 -13.55 6.13
N GLY A 75 -3.05 -12.73 5.17
CA GLY A 75 -2.17 -11.77 4.50
C GLY A 75 -1.66 -10.70 5.45
N LEU A 76 -2.54 -10.15 6.29
CA LEU A 76 -2.15 -9.25 7.37
C LEU A 76 -1.18 -9.94 8.35
N ALA A 77 -1.46 -11.20 8.73
CA ALA A 77 -0.59 -11.96 9.64
C ALA A 77 0.83 -12.16 9.09
N ASN A 78 0.97 -12.45 7.79
CA ASN A 78 2.27 -12.58 7.13
C ASN A 78 3.10 -11.27 7.13
N GLY A 79 2.43 -10.12 7.13
CA GLY A 79 3.07 -8.80 7.16
C GLY A 79 3.45 -8.29 8.55
N TRP A 80 2.94 -8.91 9.62
CA TRP A 80 2.94 -8.35 10.96
C TRP A 80 4.34 -8.13 11.55
N ALA A 81 5.33 -8.94 11.17
CA ALA A 81 6.68 -8.87 11.74
C ALA A 81 7.36 -7.49 11.61
N ASN A 82 6.94 -6.65 10.67
CA ASN A 82 7.51 -5.31 10.45
C ASN A 82 6.63 -4.16 10.98
N LEU A 83 5.44 -4.44 11.53
CA LEU A 83 4.52 -3.42 12.05
C LEU A 83 4.80 -3.19 13.55
N HIS A 84 5.30 -1.99 13.89
CA HIS A 84 5.72 -1.61 15.24
C HIS A 84 5.42 -0.14 15.54
#